data_AF-A0AAX2TLZ1-F1
#
_entry.id   AF-A0AAX2TLZ1-F1
#
_cell.length_a   1.000
_cell.length_b   1.000
_cell.length_c   1.000
_cell.angle_alpha   90.00
_cell.angle_beta   90.00
_cell.angle_gamma   90.00
#
_symmetry.space_group_name_H-M   'P 1'
#
loop_
_entity.id
_entity.type
_entity.pdbx_description
1 polymer ?
#
loop_
_entity_poly.entity_id
_entity_poly.type
_entity_poly.pdbx_seq_one_letter_code
_entity_poly.pdbx_strand_id
1 'polypeptide(L)'
;DVAVTSSIAAKTRSVSLGVGKSVVVDLPREAKDVLVADPKIANAVIRSAQRAYIIGAAVGQTNVVFFDADGNQVASYDIAIKRDLNGMRAALKQMLPGVQIEGVGESVVLTGTVASPVEAQQAGDIAAK
;
A
#
# COMPACT_ATOMS: atom_id res chain seq x y z
N ASP A 1 2.37 -33.60 15.36
CA ASP A 1 2.76 -32.40 16.11
C ASP A 1 3.80 -31.57 15.36
N VAL A 2 3.41 -30.41 14.87
CA VAL A 2 4.36 -29.38 14.42
C VAL A 2 4.60 -28.47 15.61
N ALA A 3 5.74 -28.63 16.26
CA ALA A 3 6.19 -27.75 17.33
C ALA A 3 6.47 -26.36 16.73
N VAL A 4 5.60 -25.39 17.03
CA VAL A 4 5.86 -23.97 16.76
C VAL A 4 6.79 -23.48 17.85
N THR A 5 8.10 -23.66 17.63
CA THR A 5 9.14 -23.05 18.47
C THR A 5 8.99 -21.54 18.36
N SER A 6 8.76 -20.89 19.50
CA SER A 6 8.63 -19.44 19.61
C SER A 6 9.94 -18.75 19.20
N SER A 7 10.07 -18.45 17.92
CA SER A 7 11.10 -17.56 17.41
C SER A 7 10.76 -16.13 17.81
N ILE A 8 11.78 -15.39 18.23
CA ILE A 8 11.75 -13.96 18.57
C ILE A 8 10.88 -13.29 17.50
N ALA A 9 9.72 -12.75 17.88
CA ALA A 9 8.76 -12.20 16.93
C ALA A 9 9.46 -11.15 16.07
N ALA A 10 9.83 -11.52 14.84
CA ALA A 10 10.34 -10.60 13.86
C ALA A 10 9.22 -9.59 13.65
N LYS A 11 9.36 -8.41 14.24
CA LYS A 11 8.29 -7.41 14.30
C LYS A 11 7.96 -7.01 12.87
N THR A 12 6.84 -7.53 12.36
CA THR A 12 6.32 -7.15 11.05
C THR A 12 5.97 -5.67 11.08
N ARG A 13 6.46 -4.92 10.10
CA ARG A 13 6.24 -3.48 10.00
C ARG A 13 5.17 -3.22 8.94
N SER A 14 4.17 -2.41 9.25
CA SER A 14 3.17 -2.02 8.27
C SER A 14 3.66 -0.82 7.46
N VAL A 15 3.41 -0.86 6.15
CA VAL A 15 3.73 0.22 5.20
C VAL A 15 2.51 0.48 4.35
N SER A 16 2.07 1.75 4.29
CA SER A 16 1.01 2.16 3.37
C SER A 16 1.58 3.01 2.25
N LEU A 17 1.29 2.62 0.99
CA LEU A 17 1.78 3.29 -0.21
C LEU A 17 0.63 3.62 -1.15
N GLY A 18 0.84 4.64 -1.98
CA GLY A 18 0.01 4.86 -3.16
C GLY A 18 0.45 3.98 -4.33
N VAL A 19 -0.47 3.69 -5.26
CA VAL A 19 -0.12 3.05 -6.55
C VAL A 19 0.96 3.87 -7.26
N GLY A 20 2.02 3.21 -7.74
CA GLY A 20 3.15 3.86 -8.41
C GLY A 20 4.11 4.62 -7.48
N LYS A 21 3.87 4.62 -6.16
CA LYS A 21 4.79 5.20 -5.17
C LYS A 21 5.75 4.14 -4.66
N SER A 22 6.88 4.59 -4.12
CA SER A 22 7.86 3.72 -3.48
C SER A 22 8.32 4.29 -2.16
N VAL A 23 8.85 3.43 -1.30
CA VAL A 23 9.49 3.80 -0.06
C VAL A 23 10.85 3.10 0.05
N VAL A 24 11.78 3.78 0.70
CA VAL A 24 13.08 3.22 1.07
C VAL A 24 12.95 2.62 2.45
N VAL A 25 13.40 1.38 2.61
CA VAL A 25 13.49 0.74 3.91
C VAL A 25 14.95 0.44 4.24
N ASP A 26 15.36 0.84 5.44
CA ASP A 26 16.65 0.44 5.99
C ASP A 26 16.47 -0.88 6.76
N LEU A 27 17.34 -1.84 6.46
CA LEU A 27 17.28 -3.19 7.00
C LEU A 27 18.24 -3.30 8.20
N PRO A 28 17.85 -4.00 9.27
CA PRO A 28 18.67 -4.11 10.48
C PRO A 28 19.95 -4.95 10.30
N ARG A 29 20.01 -5.75 9.23
CA ARG A 29 21.13 -6.63 8.88
C ARG A 29 21.25 -6.74 7.36
N GLU A 30 22.34 -7.35 6.90
CA GLU A 30 22.54 -7.60 5.47
C GLU A 30 21.47 -8.54 4.91
N ALA A 31 20.72 -8.08 3.92
CA ALA A 31 19.83 -8.91 3.13
C ALA A 31 20.49 -9.28 1.80
N LYS A 32 20.28 -10.54 1.39
CA LYS A 32 20.72 -11.10 0.11
C LYS A 32 19.57 -11.50 -0.77
N ASP A 33 18.41 -11.81 -0.17
CA ASP A 33 17.23 -12.25 -0.90
C ASP A 33 15.96 -11.55 -0.41
N VAL A 34 14.94 -11.53 -1.27
CA VAL A 34 13.64 -10.93 -0.99
C VAL A 34 12.53 -11.78 -1.58
N LEU A 35 11.53 -12.07 -0.75
CA LEU A 35 10.29 -12.71 -1.15
C LEU A 35 9.16 -11.70 -1.12
N VAL A 36 8.40 -11.65 -2.21
CA VAL A 36 7.17 -10.86 -2.31
C VAL A 36 6.02 -11.83 -2.53
N ALA A 37 5.03 -11.81 -1.64
CA ALA A 37 3.93 -12.78 -1.69
C ALA A 37 3.06 -12.60 -2.95
N ASP A 38 2.77 -11.36 -3.33
CA ASP A 38 2.11 -11.04 -4.61
C ASP A 38 2.85 -9.91 -5.36
N PRO A 39 3.67 -10.24 -6.37
CA PRO A 39 4.41 -9.26 -7.16
C PRO A 39 3.52 -8.37 -8.04
N LYS A 40 2.23 -8.71 -8.22
CA LYS A 40 1.27 -7.86 -8.94
C LYS A 40 0.81 -6.69 -8.08
N ILE A 41 0.80 -6.86 -6.76
CA ILE A 41 0.40 -5.83 -5.79
C ILE A 41 1.59 -4.93 -5.49
N ALA A 42 2.72 -5.48 -5.05
CA ALA A 42 3.93 -4.72 -4.75
C ALA A 42 5.16 -5.40 -5.33
N ASN A 43 6.27 -4.69 -5.46
CA ASN A 43 7.57 -5.28 -5.77
C ASN A 43 8.63 -4.73 -4.82
N ALA A 44 9.72 -5.47 -4.61
CA ALA A 44 10.80 -5.06 -3.74
C ALA A 44 12.16 -5.32 -4.39
N VAL A 45 13.08 -4.36 -4.25
CA VAL A 45 14.42 -4.45 -4.84
C VAL A 45 15.45 -4.08 -3.80
N ILE A 46 16.37 -5.00 -3.53
CA ILE A 46 17.54 -4.75 -2.69
C ILE A 46 18.52 -3.87 -3.49
N ARG A 47 18.94 -2.75 -2.92
CA ARG A 47 19.90 -1.83 -3.55
C ARG A 47 21.30 -1.91 -2.98
N SER A 48 21.38 -2.19 -1.69
CA SER A 48 22.62 -2.47 -0.98
C SER A 48 22.31 -3.47 0.11
N ALA A 49 23.34 -4.01 0.76
CA ALA A 49 23.18 -5.02 1.79
C ALA A 49 22.16 -4.61 2.88
N GLN A 50 22.05 -3.32 3.23
CA GLN A 50 21.14 -2.85 4.29
C GLN A 50 20.05 -1.89 3.80
N ARG A 51 19.81 -1.80 2.48
CA ARG A 51 18.79 -0.87 1.94
C ARG A 51 18.04 -1.49 0.78
N ALA A 52 16.71 -1.40 0.84
CA ALA A 52 15.81 -1.87 -0.20
C ALA A 52 14.75 -0.82 -0.54
N TYR A 53 14.21 -0.91 -1.74
CA TYR A 53 13.01 -0.19 -2.14
C TYR A 53 11.83 -1.13 -2.15
N ILE A 54 10.68 -0.65 -1.68
CA ILE A 54 9.37 -1.30 -1.86
C ILE A 54 8.54 -0.39 -2.75
N ILE A 55 7.99 -0.94 -3.83
CA ILE A 55 7.31 -0.22 -4.89
C ILE A 55 5.88 -0.74 -4.96
N GLY A 56 4.90 0.15 -4.90
CA GLY A 56 3.50 -0.22 -5.06
C GLY A 56 3.10 -0.30 -6.54
N ALA A 57 2.53 -1.43 -6.95
CA ALA A 57 2.13 -1.67 -8.34
C ALA A 57 0.60 -1.62 -8.52
N ALA A 58 -0.18 -2.25 -7.64
CA ALA A 58 -1.65 -2.27 -7.70
C ALA A 58 -2.28 -2.16 -6.32
N VAL A 59 -3.55 -1.75 -6.27
CA VAL A 59 -4.33 -1.67 -5.02
C VAL A 59 -4.47 -3.06 -4.43
N GLY A 60 -4.28 -3.17 -3.11
CA GLY A 60 -4.37 -4.45 -2.41
C GLY A 60 -3.48 -4.51 -1.18
N GLN A 61 -3.39 -5.70 -0.61
CA GLN A 61 -2.51 -6.01 0.51
C GLN A 61 -1.60 -7.17 0.14
N THR A 62 -0.33 -7.07 0.50
CA THR A 62 0.66 -8.14 0.32
C THR A 62 1.73 -8.01 1.39
N ASN A 63 2.68 -8.93 1.44
CA ASN A 63 3.79 -8.89 2.35
C ASN A 63 5.13 -9.11 1.63
N VAL A 64 6.16 -8.45 2.15
CA VAL A 64 7.54 -8.51 1.65
C VAL A 64 8.44 -8.97 2.78
N VAL A 65 9.22 -10.02 2.54
CA VAL A 65 10.15 -10.59 3.53
C VAL A 65 11.56 -10.57 2.96
N PHE A 66 12.50 -10.04 3.73
CA PHE A 66 13.92 -10.00 3.38
C PHE A 66 14.68 -11.08 4.15
N PHE A 67 15.62 -11.74 3.49
CA PHE A 67 16.44 -12.81 4.06
C PHE A 67 17.94 -12.52 3.92
N ASP A 68 18.73 -13.01 4.85
CA ASP A 68 20.20 -12.99 4.76
C ASP A 68 20.72 -14.15 3.91
N ALA A 69 22.06 -14.25 3.79
CA ALA A 69 22.71 -15.28 2.97
C ALA A 69 22.40 -16.72 3.42
N ASP A 70 22.09 -16.89 4.71
CA ASP A 70 21.83 -18.19 5.34
C ASP A 70 20.33 -18.53 5.30
N GLY A 71 19.50 -17.69 4.67
CA GLY A 71 18.05 -17.86 4.57
C GLY A 71 17.30 -17.45 5.84
N ASN A 72 17.94 -16.78 6.81
CA ASN A 72 17.25 -16.28 7.98
C ASN A 72 16.51 -14.98 7.68
N GLN A 73 15.34 -14.82 8.28
CA GLN A 73 14.56 -13.59 8.13
C GLN A 73 15.30 -12.39 8.73
N VAL A 74 15.46 -11.34 7.93
CA VAL A 74 16.04 -10.04 8.31
C VAL A 74 14.95 -9.06 8.69
N ALA A 75 13.89 -8.97 7.90
CA ALA A 75 12.75 -8.09 8.14
C ALA A 75 11.50 -8.59 7.40
N SER A 76 10.32 -8.27 7.91
CA SER A 76 9.04 -8.48 7.21
C SER A 76 8.22 -7.20 7.22
N TYR A 77 7.57 -6.93 6.09
CA TYR A 77 6.72 -5.77 5.89
C TYR A 77 5.36 -6.18 5.36
N ASP A 78 4.30 -5.74 6.03
CA ASP A 78 2.93 -5.81 5.53
C ASP A 78 2.65 -4.54 4.73
N ILE A 79 2.35 -4.71 3.45
CA ILE A 79 2.18 -3.64 2.48
C ILE A 79 0.70 -3.46 2.18
N ALA A 80 0.19 -2.25 2.39
CA ALA A 80 -1.17 -1.86 2.00
C ALA A 80 -1.09 -0.75 0.95
N ILE A 81 -1.42 -1.09 -0.29
CA ILE A 81 -1.44 -0.14 -1.39
C ILE A 81 -2.85 0.39 -1.55
N LYS A 82 -2.98 1.70 -1.44
CA LYS A 82 -4.25 2.42 -1.59
C LYS A 82 -4.23 3.20 -2.89
N ARG A 83 -5.42 3.40 -3.46
CA ARG A 83 -5.59 4.34 -4.56
C ARG A 83 -5.22 5.74 -4.08
N ASP A 84 -4.48 6.48 -4.92
CA ASP A 84 -4.21 7.89 -4.64
C ASP A 84 -5.46 8.71 -4.94
N LEU A 85 -6.22 9.02 -3.90
CA LEU A 85 -7.44 9.80 -4.00
C LEU A 85 -7.20 11.31 -3.81
N ASN A 86 -5.95 11.77 -3.69
CA ASN A 86 -5.67 13.17 -3.33
C ASN A 86 -6.14 14.15 -4.42
N GLY A 87 -5.90 13.82 -5.69
CA GLY A 87 -6.38 14.65 -6.81
C GLY A 87 -7.90 14.73 -6.88
N MET A 88 -8.58 13.58 -6.71
CA MET A 88 -10.04 13.50 -6.67
C MET A 88 -10.62 14.26 -5.48
N ARG A 89 -10.02 14.12 -4.29
CA ARG A 89 -10.41 14.89 -3.10
C ARG A 89 -10.26 16.38 -3.30
N ALA A 90 -9.18 16.83 -3.94
CA ALA A 90 -8.99 18.25 -4.23
C ALA A 90 -10.05 18.77 -5.20
N ALA A 91 -10.33 18.04 -6.28
CA ALA A 91 -11.38 18.39 -7.24
C ALA A 91 -12.77 18.41 -6.59
N LEU A 92 -13.13 17.37 -5.84
CA LEU A 92 -14.40 17.32 -5.11
C LEU A 92 -14.49 18.46 -4.09
N LYS A 93 -13.43 18.75 -3.33
CA LYS A 93 -13.46 19.85 -2.36
C LYS A 93 -13.67 21.22 -3.01
N GLN A 94 -13.15 21.43 -4.22
CA GLN A 94 -13.30 22.68 -4.96
C GLN A 94 -14.69 22.82 -5.59
N MET A 95 -15.24 21.74 -6.14
CA MET A 95 -16.48 21.78 -6.92
C MET A 95 -17.72 21.44 -6.08
N LEU A 96 -17.58 20.49 -5.17
CA LEU A 96 -18.64 19.85 -4.38
C LEU A 96 -18.15 19.63 -2.92
N PRO A 97 -17.93 20.70 -2.13
CA PRO A 97 -17.31 20.63 -0.81
C PRO A 97 -18.09 19.77 0.21
N GLY A 98 -19.38 19.54 -0.04
CA GLY A 98 -20.24 18.67 0.76
C GLY A 98 -20.03 17.17 0.51
N VAL A 99 -19.19 16.78 -0.46
CA VAL A 99 -18.92 15.39 -0.85
C VAL A 99 -17.52 14.95 -0.40
N GLN A 100 -17.46 13.78 0.20
CA GLN A 100 -16.24 13.09 0.62
C GLN A 100 -16.03 11.84 -0.23
N ILE A 101 -14.77 11.45 -0.37
CA ILE A 101 -14.38 10.22 -1.08
C ILE A 101 -13.42 9.37 -0.26
N GLU A 102 -13.77 8.09 -0.17
CA GLU A 102 -13.00 7.06 0.50
C GLU A 102 -12.80 5.85 -0.43
N GLY A 103 -11.65 5.18 -0.28
CA GLY A 103 -11.36 3.95 -1.01
C GLY A 103 -11.77 2.75 -0.18
N VAL A 104 -12.56 1.84 -0.74
CA VAL A 104 -13.03 0.62 -0.11
C VAL A 104 -12.67 -0.57 -1.01
N GLY A 105 -11.63 -1.31 -0.62
CA GLY A 105 -11.05 -2.34 -1.46
C GLY A 105 -10.56 -1.77 -2.79
N GLU A 106 -11.10 -2.28 -3.89
CA GLU A 106 -10.81 -1.79 -5.25
C GLU A 106 -11.72 -0.63 -5.69
N SER A 107 -12.81 -0.38 -4.96
CA SER A 107 -13.82 0.63 -5.28
C SER A 107 -13.62 1.92 -4.49
N VAL A 108 -14.38 2.95 -4.85
CA VAL A 108 -14.49 4.19 -4.10
C VAL A 108 -15.93 4.39 -3.65
N VAL A 109 -16.09 4.97 -2.46
CA VAL A 109 -17.38 5.35 -1.91
C VAL A 109 -17.41 6.87 -1.78
N LEU A 110 -18.48 7.45 -2.31
CA LEU A 110 -18.81 8.86 -2.16
C LEU A 110 -19.86 9.00 -1.05
N THR A 111 -19.63 9.91 -0.11
CA THR A 111 -20.59 10.24 0.95
C THR A 111 -20.77 11.74 1.05
N GLY A 112 -21.94 12.20 1.48
CA GLY A 112 -22.20 13.61 1.69
C GLY A 112 -23.52 14.10 1.09
N THR A 113 -23.60 15.41 0.87
CA THR A 113 -24.79 16.09 0.33
C THR A 113 -24.43 16.98 -0.85
N VAL A 114 -25.35 17.06 -1.80
CA VAL A 114 -25.26 17.89 -3.01
C VAL A 114 -26.57 18.64 -3.22
N ALA A 115 -26.55 19.75 -3.97
CA ALA A 115 -27.72 20.58 -4.20
C ALA A 115 -28.65 20.04 -5.29
N SER A 116 -28.17 19.13 -6.15
CA SER A 116 -28.97 18.56 -7.23
C SER A 116 -28.51 17.16 -7.67
N PRO A 117 -29.36 16.41 -8.39
CA PRO A 117 -28.97 15.15 -9.03
C PRO A 117 -27.82 15.30 -10.04
N VAL A 118 -27.71 16.47 -10.69
CA VAL A 118 -26.63 16.74 -11.65
C VAL A 118 -25.27 16.82 -10.94
N GLU A 119 -25.22 17.46 -9.78
CA GLU A 119 -24.02 17.49 -8.94
C GLU A 119 -23.65 16.10 -8.41
N ALA A 120 -24.64 15.27 -8.06
CA ALA A 120 -24.40 13.87 -7.67
C ALA A 120 -23.72 13.09 -8.81
N GLN A 121 -24.22 13.24 -10.05
CA GLN A 121 -23.62 12.61 -11.21
C GLN A 121 -22.18 13.10 -11.44
N GLN A 122 -21.96 14.41 -11.35
CA GLN A 122 -20.64 15.01 -11.51
C GLN A 122 -19.64 14.50 -10.45
N ALA A 123 -20.08 14.31 -9.20
CA ALA A 123 -19.24 13.68 -8.17
C ALA A 123 -18.81 12.26 -8.58
N GLY A 124 -19.74 11.47 -9.11
CA GLY A 124 -19.48 10.14 -9.66
C GLY A 124 -18.46 10.16 -10.80
N ASP A 125 -18.61 11.10 -11.73
CA ASP A 125 -17.71 11.24 -12.88
C ASP A 125 -16.28 11.64 -12.44
N ILE A 126 -16.15 12.49 -11.42
CA ILE A 126 -14.84 12.84 -10.81
C ILE A 126 -14.23 11.61 -10.14
N ALA A 127 -15.04 10.81 -9.46
CA ALA A 127 -14.58 9.63 -8.74
C ALA A 127 -14.17 8.45 -9.63
N ALA A 128 -14.68 8.41 -10.86
CA ALA A 128 -14.42 7.35 -11.85
C ALA A 128 -13.15 7.58 -12.70
N LYS A 129 -12.50 8.74 -12.58
CA LYS A 129 -11.23 9.06 -13.25
C LYS A 129 -10.03 8.40 -12.56
#